data_AF-A0A7S2TBE3-F1
#
_entry.id   AF-A0A7S2TBE3-F1
#
_cell.length_a   1.000
_cell.length_b   1.000
_cell.length_c   1.000
_cell.angle_alpha   90.00
_cell.angle_beta   90.00
_cell.angle_gamma   90.00
#
_symmetry.space_group_name_H-M   'P 1'
#
loop_
_entity.id
_entity.type
_entity.pdbx_description
1 polymer ?
#
loop_
_entity_poly.entity_id
_entity_poly.type
_entity_poly.pdbx_seq_one_letter_code
_entity_poly.pdbx_strand_id
1 'polypeptide(L)'
;ETVLRQAMGEKIRPVLMVNKLDRAFLELKMDPEEAYQNFRKAVESVNVVISPYEAEDPVKELEEGGLGPVQVDPALGTVAFGSGLQQWGFTLKKFAVMYAEKFGIKPQDMMRRLWGDYFLDSASKKWKKGNP
;
A
#
# COMPACT_ATOMS: atom_id res chain seq x y z
N GLU A 1 -15.51 1.08 -11.02
CA GLU A 1 -14.54 1.10 -12.13
C GLU A 1 -14.69 2.31 -13.04
N THR A 2 -15.89 2.57 -13.59
CA THR A 2 -16.16 3.68 -14.52
C THR A 2 -15.75 5.07 -14.00
N VAL A 3 -16.04 5.39 -12.74
CA VAL A 3 -15.67 6.67 -12.11
C VAL A 3 -14.15 6.84 -11.99
N LEU A 4 -13.42 5.77 -11.68
CA LEU A 4 -11.96 5.81 -11.58
C LEU A 4 -11.34 6.07 -12.96
N ARG A 5 -11.85 5.41 -14.01
CA ARG A 5 -11.41 5.63 -15.39
C ARG A 5 -11.62 7.08 -15.84
N GLN A 6 -12.75 7.68 -15.48
CA GLN A 6 -13.01 9.10 -15.75
C GLN A 6 -12.00 10.00 -15.02
N ALA A 7 -11.78 9.78 -13.71
CA ALA A 7 -10.83 10.56 -12.92
C ALA A 7 -9.40 10.47 -13.46
N MET A 8 -8.97 9.30 -13.96
CA MET A 8 -7.67 9.16 -14.61
C MET A 8 -7.59 9.92 -15.94
N GLY A 9 -8.68 9.96 -16.72
CA GLY A 9 -8.77 10.77 -17.94
C GLY A 9 -8.64 12.28 -17.69
N GLU A 10 -9.11 12.74 -16.53
CA GLU A 10 -8.97 14.14 -16.08
C GLU A 10 -7.62 14.44 -15.40
N LYS A 11 -6.66 13.50 -15.46
CA LYS A 11 -5.35 13.61 -14.83
C LYS A 11 -5.42 13.93 -13.33
N ILE A 12 -6.26 13.21 -12.60
CA ILE A 12 -6.33 13.29 -11.13
C ILE A 12 -5.38 12.27 -10.51
N ARG A 13 -4.55 12.68 -9.54
CA ARG A 13 -3.66 11.77 -8.81
C ARG A 13 -4.46 10.87 -7.86
N PRO A 14 -4.41 9.52 -8.02
CA PRO A 14 -5.17 8.62 -7.18
C PRO A 14 -4.48 8.37 -5.83
N VAL A 15 -5.31 8.16 -4.79
CA VAL A 15 -4.91 7.65 -3.48
C VAL A 15 -5.95 6.59 -3.08
N LEU A 16 -5.50 5.44 -2.58
CA LEU A 16 -6.39 4.33 -2.24
C LEU A 16 -6.63 4.24 -0.73
N MET A 17 -7.88 4.04 -0.33
CA MET A 17 -8.26 3.68 1.03
C MET A 17 -8.95 2.31 1.02
N VAL A 18 -8.28 1.30 1.58
CA VAL A 18 -8.87 -0.01 1.82
C VAL A 18 -9.70 0.08 3.11
N ASN A 19 -11.02 -0.01 2.97
CA ASN A 19 -11.97 0.18 4.06
C ASN A 19 -12.64 -1.16 4.47
N LYS A 20 -13.37 -1.15 5.59
CA LYS A 20 -14.09 -2.29 6.18
C LYS A 20 -13.18 -3.40 6.70
N LEU A 21 -11.99 -3.06 7.18
CA LEU A 21 -11.07 -4.04 7.76
C LEU A 21 -11.63 -4.68 9.05
N ASP A 22 -12.55 -4.03 9.72
CA ASP A 22 -13.30 -4.58 10.85
C ASP A 22 -14.05 -5.87 10.50
N ARG A 23 -14.59 -5.98 9.28
CA ARG A 23 -15.25 -7.20 8.83
C ARG A 23 -14.27 -8.36 8.66
N ALA A 24 -13.06 -8.09 8.15
CA ALA A 24 -12.04 -9.12 8.00
C ALA A 24 -11.57 -9.66 9.37
N PHE A 25 -11.37 -8.77 10.35
CA PHE A 25 -10.80 -9.13 11.64
C PHE A 25 -11.81 -9.58 12.70
N LEU A 26 -12.95 -8.88 12.82
CA LEU A 26 -13.90 -9.09 13.92
C LEU A 26 -15.04 -10.04 13.52
N GLU A 27 -15.56 -9.89 12.30
CA GLU A 27 -16.68 -10.70 11.83
C GLU A 27 -16.20 -12.03 11.25
N LEU A 28 -15.35 -11.98 10.22
CA LEU A 28 -14.89 -13.15 9.49
C LEU A 28 -13.73 -13.86 10.19
N LYS A 29 -13.03 -13.16 11.09
CA LYS A 29 -11.86 -13.67 11.85
C LYS A 29 -10.86 -14.37 10.93
N MET A 30 -10.56 -13.72 9.81
CA MET A 30 -9.63 -14.24 8.80
C MET A 30 -8.25 -14.46 9.40
N ASP A 31 -7.55 -15.48 8.88
CA ASP A 31 -6.14 -15.64 9.16
C ASP A 31 -5.35 -14.39 8.68
N PRO A 32 -4.33 -13.92 9.42
CA PRO A 32 -3.57 -12.74 9.04
C PRO A 32 -2.95 -12.83 7.64
N GLU A 33 -2.51 -14.02 7.21
CA GLU A 33 -1.95 -14.22 5.88
C GLU A 33 -3.04 -14.10 4.82
N GLU A 34 -4.19 -14.73 5.04
CA GLU A 34 -5.34 -14.62 4.13
C GLU A 34 -5.82 -13.17 4.00
N ALA A 35 -5.90 -12.44 5.12
CA ALA A 35 -6.27 -11.03 5.12
C ALA A 35 -5.27 -10.19 4.32
N TYR A 36 -3.96 -10.42 4.50
CA TYR A 36 -2.91 -9.75 3.73
C TYR A 36 -3.02 -10.02 2.23
N GLN A 37 -3.21 -11.29 1.83
CA GLN A 37 -3.40 -11.66 0.43
C GLN A 37 -4.64 -10.98 -0.16
N ASN A 38 -5.73 -10.85 0.60
CA ASN A 38 -6.93 -10.13 0.17
C ASN A 38 -6.68 -8.63 -0.01
N PHE A 39 -5.93 -7.99 0.91
CA PHE A 39 -5.55 -6.58 0.76
C PHE A 39 -4.64 -6.37 -0.45
N ARG A 40 -3.66 -7.25 -0.67
CA ARG A 40 -2.78 -7.21 -1.84
C ARG A 40 -3.57 -7.31 -3.14
N LYS A 41 -4.50 -8.27 -3.25
CA LYS A 41 -5.39 -8.41 -4.41
C LYS A 41 -6.25 -7.17 -4.65
N ALA A 42 -6.72 -6.51 -3.59
CA ALA A 42 -7.49 -5.27 -3.71
C ALA A 42 -6.66 -4.12 -4.29
N VAL A 43 -5.41 -3.96 -3.86
CA VAL A 43 -4.48 -2.96 -4.43
C VAL A 43 -4.16 -3.30 -5.89
N GLU A 44 -3.85 -4.56 -6.19
CA GLU A 44 -3.56 -5.03 -7.56
C GLU A 44 -4.73 -4.77 -8.51
N SER A 45 -5.96 -5.07 -8.08
CA SER A 45 -7.19 -4.81 -8.86
C SER A 45 -7.34 -3.33 -9.23
N VAL A 46 -7.01 -2.42 -8.32
CA VAL A 46 -7.04 -0.97 -8.58
C VAL A 46 -5.93 -0.58 -9.56
N ASN A 47 -4.72 -1.11 -9.40
CA ASN A 47 -3.61 -0.85 -10.30
C ASN A 47 -3.86 -1.36 -11.73
N VAL A 48 -4.58 -2.47 -11.90
CA VAL A 48 -4.99 -2.95 -13.23
C VAL A 48 -5.86 -1.92 -13.96
N VAL A 49 -6.71 -1.19 -13.24
CA VAL A 49 -7.56 -0.13 -13.84
C VAL A 49 -6.76 1.13 -14.15
N ILE A 50 -5.72 1.42 -13.36
CA ILE A 50 -4.85 2.61 -13.51
C ILE A 50 -3.80 2.40 -14.61
N SER A 51 -3.29 1.17 -14.76
CA SER A 51 -2.16 0.83 -15.64
C SER A 51 -2.29 1.35 -17.09
N PRO A 52 -3.48 1.32 -17.75
CA PRO A 52 -3.62 1.88 -19.10
C PRO A 52 -3.45 3.40 -19.19
N TYR A 53 -3.50 4.12 -18.07
CA TYR A 53 -3.35 5.58 -17.99
C TYR A 53 -1.96 6.00 -17.52
N GLU A 54 -1.08 5.05 -17.22
CA GLU A 54 0.29 5.33 -16.83
C GLU A 54 1.10 5.80 -18.04
N ALA A 55 1.90 6.85 -17.86
CA ALA A 55 2.78 7.34 -18.90
C ALA A 55 3.91 6.34 -19.17
N GLU A 56 4.45 6.34 -20.40
CA GLU A 56 5.59 5.49 -20.78
C GLU A 56 6.83 5.78 -19.92
N ASP A 57 7.05 7.06 -19.57
CA ASP A 57 8.09 7.50 -18.64
C ASP A 57 7.50 8.40 -17.54
N PRO A 58 7.05 7.82 -16.42
CA PRO A 58 6.45 8.57 -15.33
C PRO A 58 7.44 9.51 -14.62
N VAL A 59 8.75 9.24 -14.68
CA VAL A 59 9.75 10.09 -14.02
C VAL A 59 9.91 11.38 -14.81
N LYS A 60 10.07 11.25 -16.12
CA LYS A 60 10.15 12.40 -17.02
C LYS A 60 8.85 13.22 -17.02
N GLU A 61 7.69 12.55 -17.02
CA GLU A 61 6.40 13.25 -16.95
C GLU A 61 6.28 14.10 -15.68
N LEU A 62 6.79 13.61 -14.54
CA LEU A 62 6.80 14.36 -13.29
C LEU A 62 7.70 15.61 -13.37
N GLU A 63 8.86 15.51 -14.00
CA GLU A 63 9.78 16.64 -14.22
C GLU A 63 9.18 17.71 -15.14
N GLU A 64 8.37 17.29 -16.11
CA GLU A 64 7.64 18.16 -17.04
C GLU A 64 6.34 18.74 -16.43
N GLY A 65 6.07 18.48 -15.15
CA GLY A 65 4.91 19.01 -14.42
C GLY A 65 3.62 18.21 -14.58
N GLY A 66 3.70 16.99 -15.13
CA GLY A 66 2.61 16.03 -15.21
C GLY A 66 2.36 15.24 -13.92
N LEU A 67 1.60 14.16 -14.02
CA LEU A 67 1.17 13.40 -12.84
C LEU A 67 2.27 12.53 -12.24
N GLY A 68 3.18 12.06 -13.09
CA GLY A 68 4.22 11.11 -12.73
C GLY A 68 3.65 9.71 -12.45
N PRO A 69 4.29 8.91 -11.57
CA PRO A 69 3.80 7.58 -11.23
C PRO A 69 2.40 7.65 -10.62
N VAL A 70 1.42 7.03 -11.27
CA VAL A 70 0.01 7.02 -10.86
C VAL A 70 -0.40 5.75 -10.14
N GLN A 71 0.39 4.68 -10.19
CA GLN A 71 0.08 3.45 -9.48
C GLN A 71 0.11 3.67 -7.96
N VAL A 72 -0.78 2.95 -7.26
CA VAL A 72 -0.87 2.99 -5.81
C VAL A 72 -0.09 1.84 -5.19
N ASP A 73 0.71 2.15 -4.17
CA ASP A 73 1.57 1.22 -3.46
C ASP A 73 1.61 1.60 -1.97
N PRO A 74 1.21 0.70 -1.05
CA PRO A 74 1.33 0.93 0.39
C PRO A 74 2.75 1.28 0.84
N ALA A 75 3.78 0.71 0.22
CA ALA A 75 5.18 0.98 0.54
C ALA A 75 5.62 2.41 0.17
N LEU A 76 4.91 3.06 -0.76
CA LEU A 76 5.10 4.46 -1.14
C LEU A 76 4.18 5.41 -0.36
N GLY A 77 3.29 4.88 0.47
CA GLY A 77 2.35 5.65 1.28
C GLY A 77 1.15 6.20 0.52
N THR A 78 0.87 5.70 -0.68
CA THR A 78 -0.31 6.07 -1.49
C THR A 78 -1.54 5.21 -1.18
N VAL A 79 -1.43 4.30 -0.19
CA VAL A 79 -2.53 3.46 0.30
C VAL A 79 -2.68 3.59 1.81
N ALA A 80 -3.93 3.74 2.24
CA ALA A 80 -4.36 3.70 3.64
C ALA A 80 -5.27 2.49 3.89
N PHE A 81 -5.27 2.01 5.13
CA PHE A 81 -6.07 0.87 5.60
C PHE A 81 -6.89 1.30 6.81
N GLY A 82 -8.15 0.89 6.89
CA GLY A 82 -8.97 1.25 8.05
C GLY A 82 -10.40 0.75 8.06
N SER A 83 -11.12 1.27 9.03
CA SER A 83 -12.56 1.07 9.21
C SER A 83 -13.22 2.41 9.51
N GLY A 84 -14.08 2.86 8.60
CA GLY A 84 -14.96 4.00 8.86
C GLY A 84 -15.96 3.74 9.98
N LEU A 85 -16.37 2.48 10.20
CA LEU A 85 -17.31 2.11 11.26
C LEU A 85 -16.68 2.20 12.65
N GLN A 86 -15.45 1.68 12.78
CA GLN A 86 -14.70 1.67 14.05
C GLN A 86 -13.82 2.92 14.21
N GLN A 87 -13.90 3.88 13.28
CA GLN A 87 -13.21 5.18 13.32
C GLN A 87 -11.68 5.09 13.48
N TRP A 88 -11.05 4.11 12.84
CA TRP A 88 -9.59 4.02 12.79
C TRP A 88 -9.10 3.88 11.35
N GLY A 89 -7.88 4.37 11.11
CA GLY A 89 -7.21 4.23 9.84
C GLY A 89 -5.72 4.52 9.99
N PHE A 90 -4.91 3.87 9.17
CA PHE A 90 -3.47 4.04 9.18
C PHE A 90 -2.89 3.90 7.78
N THR A 91 -1.72 4.48 7.59
CA THR A 91 -0.81 4.16 6.48
C THR A 91 0.40 3.42 7.04
N LEU A 92 1.10 2.68 6.18
CA LEU A 92 2.34 2.01 6.60
C LEU A 92 3.39 3.00 7.12
N LYS A 93 3.35 4.26 6.68
CA LYS A 93 4.24 5.33 7.16
C LYS A 93 4.19 5.49 8.67
N LYS A 94 3.01 5.39 9.31
CA LYS A 94 2.88 5.56 10.76
C LYS A 94 3.63 4.45 11.50
N PHE A 95 3.45 3.20 11.06
CA PHE A 95 4.16 2.05 11.61
C PHE A 95 5.64 2.06 11.27
N ALA A 96 6.00 2.51 10.06
CA ALA A 96 7.37 2.59 9.63
C ALA A 96 8.20 3.52 10.51
N VAL A 97 7.66 4.67 10.92
CA VAL A 97 8.33 5.57 11.88
C VAL A 97 8.49 4.91 13.25
N MET A 98 7.44 4.26 13.76
CA MET A 98 7.46 3.58 15.06
C MET A 98 8.49 2.44 15.11
N TYR A 99 8.57 1.63 14.06
CA TYR A 99 9.50 0.51 13.99
C TYR A 99 10.91 0.93 13.58
N ALA A 100 11.06 1.99 12.78
CA ALA A 100 12.37 2.51 12.38
C ALA A 100 13.27 2.80 13.59
N GLU A 101 12.72 3.45 14.63
CA GLU A 101 13.44 3.75 15.86
C GLU A 101 13.89 2.48 16.59
N LYS A 102 13.02 1.46 16.65
CA LYS A 102 13.30 0.19 17.33
C LYS A 102 14.39 -0.64 16.65
N PHE A 103 14.46 -0.60 15.31
CA PHE A 103 15.39 -1.42 14.54
C PHE A 103 16.60 -0.65 13.99
N GLY A 104 16.67 0.68 14.21
CA GLY A 104 17.75 1.52 13.69
C GLY A 104 17.78 1.60 12.16
N ILE A 105 16.62 1.51 11.51
CA ILE A 105 16.47 1.55 10.04
C ILE A 105 15.75 2.84 9.66
N LYS A 106 16.05 3.41 8.49
CA LYS A 106 15.33 4.59 8.00
C LYS A 106 13.82 4.29 7.82
N PRO A 107 12.90 5.20 8.16
CA PRO A 107 11.47 4.98 7.99
C PRO A 107 11.05 4.59 6.56
N GLN A 108 11.70 5.13 5.53
CA GLN A 108 11.41 4.76 4.14
C GLN A 108 11.78 3.29 3.85
N ASP A 109 12.93 2.83 4.32
CA ASP A 109 13.36 1.44 4.16
C ASP A 109 12.50 0.49 5.00
N MET A 110 12.07 0.94 6.18
CA MET A 110 11.12 0.18 7.01
C MET A 110 9.76 0.04 6.31
N MET A 111 9.26 1.09 5.66
CA MET A 111 7.97 1.04 4.95
C MET A 111 7.97 0.00 3.84
N ARG A 112 9.08 -0.12 3.10
CA ARG A 112 9.27 -1.16 2.08
C ARG A 112 9.32 -2.57 2.64
N ARG A 113 9.72 -2.75 3.90
CA ARG A 113 9.75 -4.05 4.59
C ARG A 113 8.41 -4.43 5.22
N LEU A 114 7.50 -3.47 5.39
CA LEU A 114 6.16 -3.70 5.94
C LEU A 114 5.14 -4.11 4.88
N TRP A 115 5.54 -4.23 3.61
CA TRP A 115 4.70 -4.64 2.50
C TRP A 115 5.47 -5.52 1.52
N GLY A 116 4.85 -6.58 1.01
CA GLY A 116 5.50 -7.60 0.20
C GLY A 116 6.07 -8.75 1.03
N ASP A 117 6.86 -9.59 0.39
CA ASP A 117 7.37 -10.83 0.97
C ASP A 117 8.64 -10.59 1.82
N TYR A 118 8.44 -9.90 2.94
CA TYR A 118 9.47 -9.56 3.93
C TYR A 118 9.15 -10.18 5.28
N PHE A 119 10.11 -10.92 5.83
CA PHE A 119 9.97 -11.66 7.06
C PHE A 119 11.00 -11.20 8.08
N LEU A 120 10.57 -11.01 9.32
CA LEU A 120 11.46 -10.73 10.45
C LEU A 120 11.80 -12.05 11.14
N ASP A 121 13.08 -12.43 11.11
CA ASP A 121 13.58 -13.53 11.91
C ASP A 121 13.64 -13.08 13.39
N SER A 122 12.81 -13.69 14.23
CA SER A 122 12.68 -13.31 15.65
C SER A 122 13.95 -13.57 16.46
N ALA A 123 14.75 -14.56 16.07
CA ALA A 123 15.99 -14.92 16.75
C ALA A 123 17.13 -13.95 16.37
N SER A 124 17.29 -13.67 15.07
CA SER A 124 18.38 -12.81 14.60
C SER A 124 18.01 -11.32 14.56
N LYS A 125 16.72 -10.97 14.69
CA LYS A 125 16.15 -9.63 14.48
C LYS A 125 16.50 -9.03 13.11
N LYS A 126 16.83 -9.88 12.15
CA LYS A 126 17.18 -9.49 10.78
C LYS A 126 16.00 -9.71 9.85
N TRP A 127 15.89 -8.83 8.86
CA TRP A 127 14.89 -8.93 7.81
C TRP A 127 15.41 -9.82 6.69
N LYS A 128 14.56 -10.74 6.21
CA LYS A 128 14.82 -11.60 5.06
C LYS A 128 13.75 -11.34 4.01
N LYS A 129 14.16 -11.35 2.74
CA LYS A 129 13.27 -11.35 1.58
C LYS A 129 13.23 -12.79 1.05
N GLY A 130 12.05 -13.35 0.85
CA GLY A 130 11.89 -14.73 0.38
C GLY A 130 10.43 -15.08 0.22
N ASN A 131 10.12 -16.19 -0.44
CA ASN A 131 8.80 -16.81 -0.30
C ASN A 131 8.76 -17.58 1.03
N PRO A 132 7.57 -17.77 1.65
CA PRO A 132 7.44 -18.52 2.90
C PRO A 132 8.06 -19.92 2.83
#